data_AF-A0A7Y3PA18-F1
#
_entry.id   AF-A0A7Y3PA18-F1
#
_cell.length_a   1.000
_cell.length_b   1.000
_cell.length_c   1.000
_cell.angle_alpha   90.00
_cell.angle_beta   90.00
_cell.angle_gamma   90.00
#
_symmetry.space_group_name_H-M   'P 1'
#
loop_
_entity.id
_entity.type
_entity.pdbx_description
1 polymer ?
#
loop_
_entity_poly.entity_id
_entity_poly.type
_entity_poly.pdbx_seq_one_letter_code
_entity_poly.pdbx_strand_id
1 'polypeptide(L)'
;MEPPGDAAEVKPQDPEAFVRAALGEWARRVAGDAAGDFAKAISIVALRDRTAYAGFLRCLFDVRGEPVDKALAFKEGAVPRVADRADLWSLPVRLTREFVEQEELITAADPGDPVECNRCSGENGAGVCETCHGRKTAPCPACLNTGRRSCPACAGRGRIACTLCAGSGRVPSSVAQDGALNQDVCPQCAGAKEFACADCADAAAPDCARCSNTRVTPCPACEGRGAPLCAQCGGTRRIVRGFSVQVAYLLAYYRSLVRDPGVPEEVFPENPPTGKLGETVFEQEGDDAALAAQKPAGDAGEAFARALALVPAAGLGPRSRRRLQSLSIEKIPIFEVVYAFEGKEYRAWAGRYQNRVVALDDPFAELASRRAAEAAACLEKGDLAAFEERAAQAAALAPSNTAVVALRASAGAFQRRAAVRLGLKLSAAAAVAVPVVLSLLYQSPNRHIPLAALGLAILAASSGAVLWAGARLQNIPLLSARRRGTHVAAAAAAGAVLIAGAFAAAAPIRRIDTREFEKRL
;
A
#
# COMPACT_ATOMS: atom_id res chain seq x y z
N MET A 1 -14.73 -2.35 7.64
CA MET A 1 -13.90 -1.16 7.88
C MET A 1 -14.00 -0.88 9.36
N GLU A 2 -12.99 -1.29 10.12
CA GLU A 2 -12.88 -0.89 11.52
C GLU A 2 -12.64 0.63 11.56
N PRO A 3 -13.29 1.36 12.48
CA PRO A 3 -13.00 2.78 12.65
C PRO A 3 -11.51 2.94 13.00
N PRO A 4 -10.82 3.96 12.46
CA PRO A 4 -9.45 4.25 12.85
C PRO A 4 -9.42 4.42 14.37
N GLY A 5 -8.60 3.60 15.03
CA GLY A 5 -8.52 3.53 16.49
C GLY A 5 -8.36 4.92 17.10
N ASP A 6 -9.12 5.17 18.16
CA ASP A 6 -9.18 6.44 18.88
C ASP A 6 -7.77 6.96 19.17
N ALA A 7 -7.35 7.98 18.42
CA ALA A 7 -6.14 8.72 18.72
C ALA A 7 -6.32 9.30 20.12
N ALA A 8 -5.57 8.76 21.08
CA ALA A 8 -5.62 9.14 22.48
C ALA A 8 -5.70 10.66 22.62
N GLU A 9 -6.67 11.13 23.41
CA GLU A 9 -6.90 12.54 23.71
C GLU A 9 -5.62 13.14 24.33
N VAL A 10 -4.82 13.79 23.49
CA VAL A 10 -3.55 14.38 23.90
C VAL A 10 -3.89 15.61 24.73
N LYS A 11 -3.73 15.52 26.06
CA LYS A 11 -3.71 16.69 26.98
C LYS A 11 -2.95 17.84 26.33
N PRO A 12 -3.32 19.11 26.58
CA PRO A 12 -2.65 20.27 25.98
C PRO A 12 -1.17 20.23 26.36
N GLN A 13 -0.37 19.64 25.46
CA GLN A 13 1.07 19.57 25.58
C GLN A 13 1.56 21.03 25.55
N ASP A 14 2.50 21.32 26.43
CA ASP A 14 3.27 22.56 26.41
C ASP A 14 3.58 22.97 24.95
N PRO A 15 3.06 24.13 24.47
CA PRO A 15 3.27 24.58 23.11
C PRO A 15 4.74 24.59 22.70
N GLU A 16 5.63 24.94 23.64
CA GLU A 16 7.07 24.95 23.39
C GLU A 16 7.60 23.53 23.16
N ALA A 17 7.26 22.59 24.03
CA ALA A 17 7.65 21.18 23.88
C ALA A 17 7.16 20.58 22.56
N PHE A 18 5.91 20.87 22.18
CA PHE A 18 5.36 20.46 20.88
C PHE A 18 6.18 21.03 19.72
N VAL A 19 6.42 22.34 19.71
CA VAL A 19 7.17 23.01 18.63
C VAL A 19 8.59 22.46 18.52
N ARG A 20 9.28 22.24 19.64
CA ARG A 20 10.63 21.63 19.65
C ARG A 20 10.62 20.24 19.03
N ALA A 21 9.64 19.41 19.39
CA ALA A 21 9.50 18.08 18.82
C ALA A 21 9.24 18.12 17.30
N ALA A 22 8.32 18.99 16.86
CA ALA A 22 7.98 19.17 15.46
C ALA A 22 9.18 19.68 14.63
N LEU A 23 9.92 20.67 15.13
CA LEU A 23 11.15 21.18 14.51
C LEU A 23 12.24 20.10 14.45
N GLY A 24 12.38 19.28 15.49
CA GLY A 24 13.33 18.16 15.51
C GLY A 24 12.98 17.08 14.47
N GLU A 25 11.69 16.75 14.32
CA GLU A 25 11.22 15.80 13.30
C GLU A 25 11.42 16.34 11.88
N TRP A 26 11.07 17.61 11.67
CA TRP A 26 11.33 18.30 10.41
C TRP A 26 12.83 18.31 10.05
N ALA A 27 13.69 18.63 11.00
CA ALA A 27 15.14 18.63 10.81
C ALA A 27 15.67 17.26 10.37
N ARG A 28 15.20 16.17 10.99
CA ARG A 28 15.54 14.80 10.56
C ARG A 28 15.08 14.49 9.14
N ARG A 29 13.92 15.01 8.71
CA ARG A 29 13.46 14.82 7.32
C ARG A 29 14.32 15.58 6.31
N VAL A 30 14.77 16.79 6.66
CA VAL A 30 15.54 17.65 5.76
C VAL A 30 17.02 17.23 5.70
N ALA A 31 17.65 16.99 6.84
CA ALA A 31 19.10 16.75 6.96
C ALA A 31 19.47 15.35 7.48
N GLY A 32 18.50 14.45 7.68
CA GLY A 32 18.76 13.08 8.16
C GLY A 32 19.45 13.07 9.53
N ASP A 33 20.40 12.15 9.70
CA ASP A 33 21.21 12.06 10.93
C ASP A 33 22.14 13.26 11.13
N ALA A 34 22.44 14.02 10.07
CA ALA A 34 23.32 15.19 10.15
C ALA A 34 22.67 16.35 10.93
N ALA A 35 21.35 16.34 11.11
CA ALA A 35 20.65 17.28 11.97
C ALA A 35 21.04 17.16 13.45
N GLY A 36 21.57 16.00 13.87
CA GLY A 36 21.85 15.72 15.28
C GLY A 36 20.60 15.84 16.15
N ASP A 37 20.79 16.23 17.42
CA ASP A 37 19.67 16.53 18.33
C ASP A 37 19.22 17.99 18.17
N PHE A 38 18.71 18.30 16.98
CA PHE A 38 18.31 19.66 16.61
C PHE A 38 17.32 20.28 17.61
N ALA A 39 16.38 19.49 18.14
CA ALA A 39 15.40 19.95 19.11
C ALA A 39 16.03 20.48 20.42
N LYS A 40 17.18 19.93 20.83
CA LYS A 40 17.95 20.42 21.98
C LYS A 40 18.91 21.55 21.61
N ALA A 41 19.37 21.61 20.36
CA ALA A 41 20.34 22.61 19.90
C ALA A 41 19.71 23.99 19.65
N ILE A 42 18.40 24.06 19.42
CA ILE A 42 17.69 25.32 19.21
C ILE A 42 17.27 26.00 20.53
N SER A 43 17.25 27.33 20.54
CA SER A 43 16.54 28.11 21.56
C SER A 43 15.32 28.80 20.94
N ILE A 44 14.15 28.63 21.54
CA ILE A 44 12.94 29.33 21.08
C ILE A 44 13.01 30.76 21.62
N VAL A 45 13.05 31.72 20.69
CA VAL A 45 13.16 33.16 20.98
C VAL A 45 11.77 33.77 21.15
N ALA A 46 10.86 33.42 20.25
CA ALA A 46 9.46 33.85 20.33
C ALA A 46 8.54 32.75 19.81
N LEU A 47 7.40 32.62 20.48
CA LEU A 47 6.34 31.70 20.10
C LEU A 47 5.02 32.47 20.08
N ARG A 48 4.36 32.50 18.92
CA ARG A 48 3.07 33.18 18.76
C ARG A 48 2.03 32.15 18.33
N ASP A 49 0.96 32.04 19.13
CA ASP A 49 -0.22 31.27 18.74
C ASP A 49 -0.93 32.00 17.60
N ARG A 50 -1.20 31.25 16.53
CA ARG A 50 -1.87 31.69 15.32
C ARG A 50 -3.00 30.73 15.11
N THR A 51 -4.20 31.27 14.93
CA THR A 51 -5.37 30.42 14.88
C THR A 51 -5.79 30.18 13.44
N ALA A 52 -6.13 28.93 13.16
CA ALA A 52 -6.95 28.59 12.01
C ALA A 52 -8.16 27.79 12.47
N TYR A 53 -9.25 27.91 11.74
CA TYR A 53 -10.49 27.21 12.00
C TYR A 53 -10.88 26.42 10.76
N ALA A 54 -11.14 25.13 10.93
CA ALA A 54 -11.78 24.33 9.90
C ALA A 54 -13.26 24.20 10.23
N GLY A 55 -14.12 24.59 9.28
CA GLY A 55 -15.54 24.33 9.36
C GLY A 55 -15.89 23.08 8.56
N PHE A 56 -16.47 22.09 9.23
CA PHE A 56 -16.92 20.83 8.67
C PHE A 56 -18.43 20.79 8.72
N LEU A 57 -19.04 20.70 7.54
CA LEU A 57 -20.48 20.61 7.43
C LEU A 57 -20.88 19.31 6.77
N ARG A 58 -21.65 18.52 7.51
CA ARG A 58 -22.23 17.25 7.06
C ARG A 58 -23.68 17.49 6.74
N CYS A 59 -24.10 17.19 5.53
CA CYS A 59 -25.48 17.30 5.10
C CYS A 59 -25.97 15.93 4.63
N LEU A 60 -27.08 15.46 5.19
CA LEU A 60 -27.78 14.27 4.69
C LEU A 60 -28.97 14.71 3.85
N PHE A 61 -28.99 14.33 2.58
CA PHE A 61 -30.04 14.66 1.63
C PHE A 61 -30.97 13.47 1.41
N ASP A 62 -32.28 13.66 1.52
CA ASP A 62 -33.31 12.72 1.06
C ASP A 62 -33.56 13.02 -0.42
N VAL A 63 -33.08 12.13 -1.28
CA VAL A 63 -33.19 12.21 -2.73
C VAL A 63 -34.18 11.15 -3.19
N ARG A 64 -35.25 11.59 -3.85
CA ARG A 64 -36.31 10.71 -4.33
C ARG A 64 -36.19 10.50 -5.83
N GLY A 65 -36.13 9.23 -6.23
CA GLY A 65 -36.12 8.81 -7.62
C GLY A 65 -37.44 9.08 -8.33
N GLU A 66 -37.49 8.71 -9.60
CA GLU A 66 -38.74 8.77 -10.37
C GLU A 66 -39.73 7.68 -9.89
N PRO A 67 -41.01 8.03 -9.65
CA PRO A 67 -42.00 7.03 -9.30
C PRO A 67 -42.25 6.05 -10.44
N VAL A 68 -42.02 4.76 -10.17
CA VAL A 68 -42.23 3.65 -11.11
C VAL A 68 -43.59 3.01 -10.85
N ASP A 69 -44.43 2.91 -11.87
CA ASP A 69 -45.77 2.31 -11.75
C ASP A 69 -45.75 0.86 -11.27
N LYS A 70 -46.68 0.54 -10.36
CA LYS A 70 -46.88 -0.79 -9.80
C LYS A 70 -48.37 -1.11 -9.64
N ALA A 71 -48.71 -2.38 -9.88
CA ALA A 71 -49.96 -2.95 -9.40
C ALA A 71 -49.72 -3.55 -8.01
N LEU A 72 -50.40 -3.03 -7.01
CA LEU A 72 -50.19 -3.41 -5.61
C LEU A 72 -51.35 -4.28 -5.12
N ALA A 73 -51.04 -5.34 -4.38
CA ALA A 73 -52.04 -6.13 -3.68
C ALA A 73 -52.82 -5.22 -2.71
N PHE A 74 -54.15 -5.21 -2.83
CA PHE A 74 -54.96 -4.38 -1.94
C PHE A 74 -55.21 -5.11 -0.63
N LYS A 75 -54.63 -4.60 0.44
CA LYS A 75 -54.99 -4.98 1.81
C LYS A 75 -55.25 -3.69 2.59
N GLU A 76 -56.42 -3.62 3.21
CA GLU A 76 -56.85 -2.43 3.95
C GLU A 76 -55.81 -2.06 5.02
N GLY A 77 -55.37 -0.80 5.01
CA GLY A 77 -54.34 -0.25 5.90
C GLY A 77 -52.88 -0.69 5.63
N ALA A 78 -52.61 -1.56 4.64
CA ALA A 78 -51.26 -2.11 4.45
C ALA A 78 -50.33 -1.23 3.60
N VAL A 79 -50.88 -0.36 2.75
CA VAL A 79 -50.10 0.51 1.86
C VAL A 79 -50.51 1.96 2.11
N PRO A 80 -49.57 2.88 2.37
CA PRO A 80 -49.86 4.31 2.45
C PRO A 80 -50.53 4.80 1.17
N ARG A 81 -51.60 5.58 1.31
CA ARG A 81 -52.25 6.27 0.20
C ARG A 81 -51.74 7.70 0.13
N VAL A 82 -51.39 8.17 -1.06
CA VAL A 82 -51.08 9.58 -1.31
C VAL A 82 -52.29 10.28 -1.90
N ALA A 83 -52.47 11.55 -1.52
CA ALA A 83 -53.50 12.40 -2.13
C ALA A 83 -53.09 12.86 -3.53
N ASP A 84 -51.80 13.15 -3.71
CA ASP A 84 -51.21 13.56 -4.97
C ASP A 84 -49.88 12.83 -5.19
N ARG A 85 -49.73 12.22 -6.36
CA ARG A 85 -48.51 11.53 -6.77
C ARG A 85 -47.35 12.50 -7.02
N ALA A 86 -47.63 13.75 -7.37
CA ALA A 86 -46.61 14.77 -7.54
C ALA A 86 -45.96 15.15 -6.20
N ASP A 87 -46.71 15.07 -5.09
CA ASP A 87 -46.19 15.29 -3.74
C ASP A 87 -45.54 14.03 -3.19
N LEU A 88 -44.37 13.70 -3.75
CA LEU A 88 -43.55 12.61 -3.26
C LEU A 88 -43.18 12.79 -1.79
N TRP A 89 -43.11 14.03 -1.28
CA TRP A 89 -42.59 14.34 0.07
C TRP A 89 -43.55 13.99 1.20
N SER A 90 -44.84 13.85 0.89
CA SER A 90 -45.87 13.31 1.79
C SER A 90 -45.64 11.84 2.16
N LEU A 91 -44.85 11.09 1.37
CA LEU A 91 -44.57 9.69 1.64
C LEU A 91 -43.75 9.52 2.93
N PRO A 92 -44.21 8.66 3.87
CA PRO A 92 -43.50 8.40 5.11
C PRO A 92 -42.22 7.62 4.79
N VAL A 93 -41.08 8.27 4.98
CA VAL A 93 -39.75 7.63 4.91
C VAL A 93 -39.24 7.39 6.32
N ARG A 94 -38.47 6.31 6.52
CA ARG A 94 -37.82 6.06 7.81
C ARG A 94 -36.32 6.24 7.66
N LEU A 95 -35.78 7.19 8.41
CA LEU A 95 -34.34 7.31 8.56
C LEU A 95 -33.90 6.27 9.59
N THR A 96 -33.24 5.19 9.16
CA THR A 96 -32.82 4.12 10.09
C THR A 96 -31.55 4.47 10.86
N ARG A 97 -30.68 5.26 10.24
CA ARG A 97 -29.42 5.75 10.81
C ARG A 97 -29.17 7.19 10.38
N GLU A 98 -28.68 8.00 11.31
CA GLU A 98 -28.34 9.40 11.07
C GLU A 98 -26.95 9.53 10.43
N PHE A 99 -26.83 10.44 9.46
CA PHE A 99 -25.62 10.68 8.67
C PHE A 99 -24.95 9.42 8.08
N VAL A 100 -25.75 8.45 7.65
CA VAL A 100 -25.29 7.26 6.92
C VAL A 100 -26.03 7.20 5.58
N GLU A 101 -25.28 6.95 4.51
CA GLU A 101 -25.88 6.71 3.20
C GLU A 101 -26.69 5.41 3.24
N GLN A 102 -27.95 5.49 2.83
CA GLN A 102 -28.85 4.35 2.83
C GLN A 102 -29.90 4.51 1.75
N GLU A 103 -30.45 3.39 1.32
CA GLU A 103 -31.51 3.36 0.32
C GLU A 103 -32.74 2.63 0.84
N GLU A 104 -33.91 3.14 0.52
CA GLU A 104 -35.20 2.56 0.87
C GLU A 104 -36.10 2.58 -0.36
N LEU A 105 -36.72 1.43 -0.68
CA LEU A 105 -37.76 1.36 -1.70
C LEU A 105 -39.12 1.53 -1.02
N ILE A 106 -39.77 2.65 -1.29
CA ILE A 106 -41.11 2.93 -0.75
C ILE A 106 -42.15 2.63 -1.80
N THR A 107 -43.26 2.06 -1.36
CA THR A 107 -44.40 1.74 -2.21
C THR A 107 -45.64 2.43 -1.66
N ALA A 108 -46.39 3.09 -2.54
CA ALA A 108 -47.61 3.80 -2.20
C ALA A 108 -48.71 3.56 -3.23
N ALA A 109 -49.95 3.64 -2.77
CA ALA A 109 -51.12 3.53 -3.61
C ALA A 109 -51.59 4.92 -4.09
N ASP A 110 -51.99 4.99 -5.35
CA ASP A 110 -52.63 6.17 -5.93
C ASP A 110 -54.00 6.41 -5.26
N PRO A 111 -54.54 7.64 -5.31
CA PRO A 111 -55.91 7.91 -4.94
C PRO A 111 -56.85 7.19 -5.92
N GLY A 112 -57.46 6.10 -5.46
CA GLY A 112 -58.38 5.32 -6.28
C GLY A 112 -58.94 4.12 -5.54
N ASP A 113 -60.09 3.66 -6.00
CA ASP A 113 -60.70 2.45 -5.46
C ASP A 113 -59.95 1.21 -5.94
N PRO A 114 -59.83 0.18 -5.08
CA PRO A 114 -59.26 -1.10 -5.47
C PRO A 114 -60.08 -1.71 -6.60
N VAL A 115 -59.41 -2.13 -7.67
CA VAL A 115 -60.03 -2.83 -8.79
C VAL A 115 -59.80 -4.34 -8.65
N GLU A 116 -60.62 -5.14 -9.32
CA GLU A 116 -60.40 -6.59 -9.37
C GLU A 116 -59.08 -6.91 -10.05
N CYS A 117 -58.36 -7.90 -9.52
CA CYS A 117 -57.09 -8.34 -10.07
C CYS A 117 -57.34 -8.99 -11.43
N ASN A 118 -56.94 -8.33 -12.50
CA ASN A 118 -57.07 -8.81 -13.88
C ASN A 118 -56.41 -10.19 -14.12
N ARG A 119 -55.35 -10.53 -13.39
CA ARG A 119 -54.66 -11.82 -13.53
C ARG A 119 -55.43 -13.01 -12.95
N CYS A 120 -56.32 -12.80 -11.97
CA CYS A 120 -57.15 -13.86 -11.41
C CYS A 120 -58.66 -13.55 -11.48
N SER A 121 -59.03 -12.53 -12.26
CA SER A 121 -60.38 -12.02 -12.44
C SER A 121 -61.15 -11.80 -11.13
N GLY A 122 -60.45 -11.47 -10.04
CA GLY A 122 -61.07 -11.29 -8.71
C GLY A 122 -61.66 -12.55 -8.05
N GLU A 123 -61.65 -13.72 -8.70
CA GLU A 123 -62.44 -14.86 -8.23
C GLU A 123 -61.86 -15.49 -6.96
N ASN A 124 -60.65 -16.04 -7.04
CA ASN A 124 -60.08 -16.86 -5.97
C ASN A 124 -58.81 -16.28 -5.35
N GLY A 125 -58.21 -15.26 -5.98
CA GLY A 125 -56.94 -14.70 -5.55
C GLY A 125 -55.77 -15.69 -5.74
N ALA A 126 -56.04 -16.85 -6.31
CA ALA A 126 -55.11 -17.94 -6.51
C ALA A 126 -55.30 -18.51 -7.93
N GLY A 127 -54.20 -18.84 -8.60
CA GLY A 127 -54.24 -19.52 -9.90
C GLY A 127 -54.26 -21.03 -9.70
N VAL A 128 -54.65 -21.80 -10.71
CA VAL A 128 -54.46 -23.26 -10.67
C VAL A 128 -52.95 -23.54 -10.68
N CYS A 129 -52.44 -24.33 -9.72
CA CYS A 129 -51.03 -24.71 -9.71
C CYS A 129 -50.69 -25.48 -10.98
N GLU A 130 -49.80 -24.98 -11.83
CA GLU A 130 -49.44 -25.66 -13.08
C GLU A 130 -48.77 -27.03 -12.83
N THR A 131 -48.12 -27.21 -11.68
CA THR A 131 -47.44 -28.46 -11.33
C THR A 131 -48.38 -29.58 -10.88
N CYS A 132 -49.44 -29.25 -10.13
CA CYS A 132 -50.39 -30.27 -9.62
C CYS A 132 -51.81 -30.13 -10.18
N HIS A 133 -52.07 -29.13 -11.02
CA HIS A 133 -53.37 -28.81 -11.59
C HIS A 133 -54.50 -28.79 -10.54
N GLY A 134 -54.26 -28.19 -9.37
CA GLY A 134 -55.24 -28.14 -8.29
C GLY A 134 -55.26 -29.35 -7.36
N ARG A 135 -54.54 -30.43 -7.65
CA ARG A 135 -54.58 -31.70 -6.87
C ARG A 135 -53.93 -31.61 -5.50
N LYS A 136 -53.25 -30.51 -5.17
CA LYS A 136 -52.53 -30.26 -3.90
C LYS A 136 -51.33 -31.17 -3.65
N THR A 137 -51.26 -32.31 -4.31
CA THR A 137 -50.20 -33.29 -4.17
C THR A 137 -49.42 -33.44 -5.47
N ALA A 138 -48.16 -33.82 -5.35
CA ALA A 138 -47.32 -34.22 -6.47
C ALA A 138 -46.78 -35.64 -6.21
N PRO A 139 -46.46 -36.41 -7.27
CA PRO A 139 -45.77 -37.68 -7.11
C PRO A 139 -44.54 -37.52 -6.23
N CYS A 140 -44.36 -38.41 -5.25
CA CYS A 140 -43.20 -38.35 -4.37
C CYS A 140 -41.94 -38.54 -5.23
N PRO A 141 -41.04 -37.54 -5.34
CA PRO A 141 -39.86 -37.61 -6.23
C PRO A 141 -38.87 -38.69 -5.79
N ALA A 142 -39.05 -39.16 -4.56
CA ALA A 142 -38.16 -40.03 -3.85
C ALA A 142 -38.46 -41.52 -4.09
N CYS A 143 -39.73 -41.86 -4.30
CA CYS A 143 -40.15 -43.22 -4.68
C CYS A 143 -40.74 -43.28 -6.09
N LEU A 144 -40.75 -42.17 -6.82
CA LEU A 144 -41.31 -42.06 -8.16
C LEU A 144 -42.73 -42.65 -8.23
N ASN A 145 -43.56 -42.30 -7.25
CA ASN A 145 -44.95 -42.76 -7.11
C ASN A 145 -45.15 -44.26 -6.79
N THR A 146 -44.09 -45.01 -6.47
CA THR A 146 -44.23 -46.44 -6.11
C THR A 146 -44.60 -46.65 -4.64
N GLY A 147 -44.39 -45.64 -3.78
CA GLY A 147 -44.59 -45.72 -2.33
C GLY A 147 -43.44 -46.39 -1.58
N ARG A 148 -42.51 -47.03 -2.29
CA ARG A 148 -41.37 -47.75 -1.75
C ARG A 148 -40.08 -47.29 -2.42
N ARG A 149 -38.93 -47.41 -1.76
CA ARG A 149 -37.64 -47.13 -2.41
C ARG A 149 -36.84 -48.41 -2.53
N SER A 150 -36.04 -48.54 -3.59
CA SER A 150 -35.05 -49.60 -3.65
C SER A 150 -34.11 -49.46 -2.47
N CYS A 151 -34.11 -50.49 -1.62
CA CYS A 151 -33.26 -50.60 -0.44
C CYS A 151 -31.79 -50.52 -0.90
N PRO A 152 -31.00 -49.49 -0.55
CA PRO A 152 -29.64 -49.33 -1.07
C PRO A 152 -28.72 -50.49 -0.65
N ALA A 153 -28.99 -51.11 0.50
CA ALA A 153 -28.23 -52.25 1.02
C ALA A 153 -28.44 -53.55 0.21
N CYS A 154 -29.64 -53.81 -0.31
CA CYS A 154 -29.96 -55.04 -1.04
C CYS A 154 -30.35 -54.82 -2.52
N ALA A 155 -30.32 -53.58 -2.99
CA ALA A 155 -30.77 -53.15 -4.31
C ALA A 155 -32.21 -53.59 -4.66
N GLY A 156 -33.09 -53.69 -3.66
CA GLY A 156 -34.48 -54.10 -3.86
C GLY A 156 -34.76 -55.61 -3.79
N ARG A 157 -33.77 -56.43 -3.41
CA ARG A 157 -33.92 -57.90 -3.34
C ARG A 157 -34.48 -58.41 -2.01
N GLY A 158 -34.54 -57.58 -0.97
CA GLY A 158 -34.90 -57.99 0.39
C GLY A 158 -33.84 -58.84 1.11
N ARG A 159 -32.82 -59.31 0.39
CA ARG A 159 -31.74 -60.17 0.89
C ARG A 159 -30.38 -59.66 0.44
N ILE A 160 -29.36 -59.86 1.28
CA ILE A 160 -27.97 -59.49 1.00
C ILE A 160 -27.14 -60.77 0.93
N ALA A 161 -26.34 -60.93 -0.11
CA ALA A 161 -25.44 -62.06 -0.25
C ALA A 161 -24.48 -62.13 0.95
N CYS A 162 -24.25 -63.33 1.47
CA CYS A 162 -23.30 -63.53 2.56
C CYS A 162 -21.91 -63.09 2.10
N THR A 163 -21.34 -62.10 2.77
CA THR A 163 -20.05 -61.51 2.41
C THR A 163 -18.90 -62.50 2.52
N LEU A 164 -18.98 -63.45 3.47
CA LEU A 164 -17.95 -64.45 3.71
C LEU A 164 -17.85 -65.48 2.58
N CYS A 165 -18.97 -65.88 1.97
CA CYS A 165 -18.99 -66.84 0.87
C CYS A 165 -19.34 -66.22 -0.49
N ALA A 166 -19.50 -64.90 -0.55
CA ALA A 166 -19.97 -64.17 -1.72
C ALA A 166 -21.24 -64.78 -2.37
N GLY A 167 -22.14 -65.35 -1.56
CA GLY A 167 -23.38 -65.99 -2.04
C GLY A 167 -23.24 -67.42 -2.55
N SER A 168 -22.06 -68.03 -2.51
CA SER A 168 -21.88 -69.44 -2.92
C SER A 168 -22.49 -70.43 -1.91
N GLY A 169 -22.62 -70.02 -0.65
CA GLY A 169 -23.03 -70.87 0.47
C GLY A 169 -21.91 -71.75 1.03
N ARG A 170 -20.71 -71.69 0.42
CA ARG A 170 -19.54 -72.49 0.81
C ARG A 170 -18.27 -71.65 0.84
N VAL A 171 -17.33 -72.02 1.71
CA VAL A 171 -16.02 -71.36 1.80
C VAL A 171 -14.92 -72.40 1.59
N PRO A 172 -13.78 -72.04 0.96
CA PRO A 172 -12.67 -72.98 0.81
C PRO A 172 -12.15 -73.38 2.19
N SER A 173 -12.07 -74.69 2.47
CA SER A 173 -11.62 -75.22 3.77
C SER A 173 -10.24 -75.85 3.71
N SER A 174 -9.91 -76.51 2.60
CA SER A 174 -8.61 -77.14 2.35
C SER A 174 -8.39 -77.41 0.86
N VAL A 175 -7.14 -77.66 0.45
CA VAL A 175 -6.81 -78.12 -0.91
C VAL A 175 -6.60 -79.64 -0.84
N ALA A 176 -7.34 -80.40 -1.64
CA ALA A 176 -7.16 -81.83 -1.80
C ALA A 176 -5.83 -82.14 -2.52
N GLN A 177 -5.31 -83.36 -2.38
CA GLN A 177 -4.00 -83.75 -2.93
C GLN A 177 -3.91 -83.67 -4.46
N ASP A 178 -5.05 -83.65 -5.16
CA ASP A 178 -5.17 -83.48 -6.62
C ASP A 178 -5.28 -82.00 -7.05
N GLY A 179 -5.21 -81.07 -6.10
CA GLY A 179 -5.32 -79.63 -6.34
C GLY A 179 -6.76 -79.09 -6.34
N ALA A 180 -7.78 -79.92 -6.11
CA ALA A 180 -9.16 -79.45 -5.98
C ALA A 180 -9.38 -78.73 -4.63
N LEU A 181 -10.11 -77.61 -4.62
CA LEU A 181 -10.47 -76.92 -3.38
C LEU A 181 -11.66 -77.63 -2.72
N ASN A 182 -11.46 -78.19 -1.53
CA ASN A 182 -12.54 -78.64 -0.67
C ASN A 182 -13.33 -77.43 -0.15
N GLN A 183 -14.65 -77.56 -0.14
CA GLN A 183 -15.56 -76.47 0.18
C GLN A 183 -16.48 -76.86 1.34
N ASP A 184 -16.29 -76.23 2.50
CA ASP A 184 -17.15 -76.43 3.66
C ASP A 184 -18.38 -75.52 3.59
N VAL A 185 -19.45 -75.93 4.27
CA VAL A 185 -20.64 -75.09 4.43
C VAL A 185 -20.24 -73.80 5.15
N CYS A 186 -20.58 -72.65 4.56
CA CYS A 186 -20.21 -71.35 5.13
C CYS A 186 -20.78 -71.21 6.55
N PRO A 187 -19.96 -71.03 7.59
CA PRO A 187 -20.44 -71.03 8.98
C PRO A 187 -21.29 -69.80 9.30
N GLN A 188 -21.10 -68.69 8.58
CA GLN A 188 -21.84 -67.45 8.82
C GLN A 188 -23.28 -67.53 8.32
N CYS A 189 -23.52 -68.16 7.17
CA CYS A 189 -24.88 -68.29 6.59
C CYS A 189 -25.44 -69.71 6.70
N ALA A 190 -24.70 -70.65 7.29
CA ALA A 190 -25.05 -72.08 7.36
C ALA A 190 -25.54 -72.66 6.01
N GLY A 191 -24.92 -72.23 4.90
CA GLY A 191 -25.31 -72.65 3.54
C GLY A 191 -26.52 -71.94 2.91
N ALA A 192 -27.19 -71.02 3.62
CA ALA A 192 -28.36 -70.27 3.13
C ALA A 192 -28.04 -69.24 2.03
N LYS A 193 -26.76 -68.97 1.75
CA LYS A 193 -26.21 -68.05 0.73
C LYS A 193 -26.49 -66.57 0.96
N GLU A 194 -27.62 -66.21 1.55
CA GLU A 194 -28.06 -64.83 1.74
C GLU A 194 -28.66 -64.62 3.15
N PHE A 195 -28.59 -63.39 3.65
CA PHE A 195 -29.26 -62.96 4.88
C PHE A 195 -30.46 -62.06 4.55
N ALA A 196 -31.49 -62.12 5.39
CA ALA A 196 -32.54 -61.09 5.40
C ALA A 196 -31.89 -59.71 5.56
N CYS A 197 -32.26 -58.75 4.71
CA CYS A 197 -31.77 -57.40 4.84
C CYS A 197 -32.39 -56.74 6.09
N ALA A 198 -31.56 -56.40 7.08
CA ALA A 198 -32.02 -55.84 8.35
C ALA A 198 -32.83 -54.54 8.17
N ASP A 199 -32.47 -53.70 7.20
CA ASP A 199 -33.15 -52.43 6.91
C ASP A 199 -34.54 -52.61 6.30
N CYS A 200 -34.79 -53.79 5.72
CA CYS A 200 -35.91 -54.02 4.82
C CYS A 200 -36.81 -55.19 5.31
N ALA A 201 -36.43 -55.88 6.39
CA ALA A 201 -37.21 -56.91 7.10
C ALA A 201 -37.88 -57.93 6.16
N ASP A 202 -37.10 -58.48 5.23
CA ASP A 202 -37.54 -59.37 4.13
C ASP A 202 -38.50 -58.75 3.08
N ALA A 203 -38.95 -57.52 3.26
CA ALA A 203 -39.64 -56.80 2.20
C ALA A 203 -38.63 -56.41 1.12
N ALA A 204 -38.96 -56.71 -0.14
CA ALA A 204 -38.14 -56.35 -1.29
C ALA A 204 -37.84 -54.84 -1.35
N ALA A 205 -38.73 -53.99 -0.83
CA ALA A 205 -38.51 -52.54 -0.77
C ALA A 205 -39.18 -51.93 0.49
N PRO A 206 -38.43 -51.16 1.32
CA PRO A 206 -38.98 -50.48 2.47
C PRO A 206 -39.93 -49.35 2.03
N ASP A 207 -40.90 -49.07 2.89
CA ASP A 207 -41.82 -47.96 2.69
C ASP A 207 -41.04 -46.64 2.61
N CYS A 208 -41.43 -45.79 1.67
CA CYS A 208 -40.74 -44.53 1.47
C CYS A 208 -41.03 -43.58 2.63
N ALA A 209 -40.05 -43.39 3.52
CA ALA A 209 -40.15 -42.49 4.68
C ALA A 209 -40.58 -41.05 4.35
N ARG A 210 -40.30 -40.56 3.13
CA ARG A 210 -40.68 -39.20 2.70
C ARG A 210 -42.19 -39.03 2.45
N CYS A 211 -42.88 -40.08 2.02
CA CYS A 211 -44.32 -40.05 1.78
C CYS A 211 -45.10 -41.01 2.69
N SER A 212 -44.42 -41.73 3.58
CA SER A 212 -45.02 -42.78 4.43
C SER A 212 -45.93 -43.72 3.63
N ASN A 213 -45.44 -44.21 2.50
CA ASN A 213 -46.17 -45.10 1.57
C ASN A 213 -47.44 -44.50 0.90
N THR A 214 -47.73 -43.20 1.07
CA THR A 214 -48.87 -42.54 0.39
C THR A 214 -48.63 -42.26 -1.10
N ARG A 215 -47.39 -42.49 -1.58
CA ARG A 215 -46.92 -42.29 -2.98
C ARG A 215 -46.89 -40.84 -3.46
N VAL A 216 -47.52 -39.94 -2.72
CA VAL A 216 -47.60 -38.51 -3.02
C VAL A 216 -47.02 -37.68 -1.88
N THR A 217 -46.54 -36.49 -2.21
CA THR A 217 -46.13 -35.48 -1.23
C THR A 217 -46.87 -34.17 -1.51
N PRO A 218 -47.02 -33.25 -0.53
CA PRO A 218 -47.51 -31.91 -0.81
C PRO A 218 -46.78 -31.32 -2.02
N CYS A 219 -47.53 -30.77 -2.97
CA CYS A 219 -46.96 -30.23 -4.18
C CYS A 219 -45.98 -29.11 -3.80
N PRO A 220 -44.69 -29.17 -4.20
CA PRO A 220 -43.68 -28.21 -3.76
C PRO A 220 -43.94 -26.80 -4.30
N ALA A 221 -44.59 -26.67 -5.46
CA ALA A 221 -44.88 -25.37 -6.06
C ALA A 221 -45.99 -24.59 -5.33
N CYS A 222 -46.91 -25.28 -4.65
CA CYS A 222 -48.02 -24.63 -3.93
C CYS A 222 -48.09 -25.03 -2.45
N GLU A 223 -47.11 -25.77 -1.95
CA GLU A 223 -47.02 -26.28 -0.57
C GLU A 223 -48.32 -26.98 -0.09
N GLY A 224 -48.95 -27.77 -0.96
CA GLY A 224 -50.22 -28.43 -0.60
C GLY A 224 -51.48 -27.56 -0.69
N ARG A 225 -51.39 -26.26 -1.01
CA ARG A 225 -52.57 -25.39 -1.15
C ARG A 225 -53.39 -25.68 -2.41
N GLY A 226 -52.76 -26.27 -3.44
CA GLY A 226 -53.39 -26.61 -4.74
C GLY A 226 -53.47 -25.45 -5.72
N ALA A 227 -53.37 -24.23 -5.20
CA ALA A 227 -53.37 -23.00 -5.96
C ALA A 227 -52.33 -22.06 -5.34
N PRO A 228 -51.23 -21.69 -6.04
CA PRO A 228 -50.35 -20.64 -5.56
C PRO A 228 -51.14 -19.33 -5.50
N LEU A 229 -50.82 -18.49 -4.50
CA LEU A 229 -51.38 -17.15 -4.42
C LEU A 229 -51.04 -16.41 -5.72
N CYS A 230 -52.00 -15.65 -6.24
CA CYS A 230 -51.81 -14.86 -7.45
C CYS A 230 -50.62 -13.93 -7.22
N ALA A 231 -49.59 -14.02 -8.06
CA ALA A 231 -48.36 -13.26 -7.88
C ALA A 231 -48.56 -11.73 -7.91
N GLN A 232 -49.67 -11.25 -8.46
CA GLN A 232 -49.99 -9.82 -8.56
C GLN A 232 -50.78 -9.29 -7.35
N CYS A 233 -51.78 -10.03 -6.87
CA CYS A 233 -52.61 -9.59 -5.73
C CYS A 233 -52.31 -10.31 -4.42
N GLY A 234 -51.40 -11.29 -4.42
CA GLY A 234 -51.02 -12.05 -3.22
C GLY A 234 -52.19 -12.76 -2.53
N GLY A 235 -53.26 -13.12 -3.24
CA GLY A 235 -54.47 -13.69 -2.64
C GLY A 235 -55.61 -12.72 -2.35
N THR A 236 -55.36 -11.42 -2.38
CA THR A 236 -56.34 -10.39 -1.96
C THR A 236 -57.49 -10.16 -2.95
N ARG A 237 -57.39 -10.75 -4.16
CA ARG A 237 -58.36 -10.62 -5.27
C ARG A 237 -58.49 -9.23 -5.87
N ARG A 238 -58.06 -8.19 -5.16
CA ARG A 238 -58.09 -6.81 -5.60
C ARG A 238 -56.68 -6.26 -5.68
N ILE A 239 -56.48 -5.35 -6.62
CA ILE A 239 -55.27 -4.58 -6.75
C ILE A 239 -55.61 -3.10 -6.73
N VAL A 240 -54.68 -2.30 -6.29
CA VAL A 240 -54.76 -0.85 -6.42
C VAL A 240 -53.61 -0.39 -7.30
N ARG A 241 -53.87 0.63 -8.13
CA ARG A 241 -52.80 1.31 -8.84
C ARG A 241 -51.93 2.04 -7.82
N GLY A 242 -50.64 2.01 -8.04
CA GLY A 242 -49.69 2.68 -7.19
C GLY A 242 -48.36 2.77 -7.88
N PHE A 243 -47.35 3.11 -7.08
CA PHE A 243 -46.02 3.29 -7.58
C PHE A 243 -45.00 2.99 -6.48
N SER A 244 -43.77 2.75 -6.91
CA SER A 244 -42.63 2.64 -6.03
C SER A 244 -41.61 3.74 -6.32
N VAL A 245 -41.04 4.32 -5.28
CA VAL A 245 -39.99 5.35 -5.37
C VAL A 245 -38.77 4.84 -4.63
N GLN A 246 -37.62 4.86 -5.31
CA GLN A 246 -36.33 4.68 -4.65
C GLN A 246 -36.01 5.96 -3.89
N VAL A 247 -35.81 5.87 -2.59
CA VAL A 247 -35.33 6.96 -1.75
C VAL A 247 -33.89 6.67 -1.39
N ALA A 248 -32.99 7.58 -1.75
CA ALA A 248 -31.60 7.52 -1.38
C ALA A 248 -31.29 8.66 -0.41
N TYR A 249 -30.66 8.31 0.70
CA TYR A 249 -30.07 9.29 1.60
C TYR A 249 -28.61 9.45 1.22
N LEU A 250 -28.24 10.61 0.68
CA LEU A 250 -26.89 10.89 0.22
C LEU A 250 -26.18 11.82 1.19
N LEU A 251 -24.93 11.52 1.49
CA LEU A 251 -24.15 12.27 2.47
C LEU A 251 -23.17 13.19 1.74
N ALA A 252 -23.32 14.49 1.93
CA ALA A 252 -22.37 15.48 1.44
C ALA A 252 -21.54 16.04 2.58
N TYR A 253 -20.25 16.22 2.30
CA TYR A 253 -19.30 16.83 3.20
C TYR A 253 -18.79 18.12 2.56
N TYR A 254 -18.99 19.23 3.25
CA TYR A 254 -18.44 20.52 2.87
C TYR A 254 -17.39 20.93 3.89
N ARG A 255 -16.34 21.56 3.39
CA ARG A 255 -15.23 22.00 4.22
C ARG A 255 -14.81 23.42 3.87
N SER A 256 -14.67 24.24 4.90
CA SER A 256 -14.05 25.56 4.78
C SER A 256 -12.84 25.65 5.71
N LEU A 257 -11.90 26.53 5.36
CA LEU A 257 -10.76 26.88 6.19
C LEU A 257 -10.70 28.40 6.30
N VAL A 258 -10.68 28.90 7.53
CA VAL A 258 -10.36 30.30 7.85
C VAL A 258 -9.04 30.29 8.60
N ARG A 259 -8.14 31.18 8.23
CA ARG A 259 -6.79 31.26 8.79
C ARG A 259 -6.42 32.71 9.04
N ASP A 260 -5.64 32.94 10.10
CA ASP A 260 -5.01 34.23 10.34
C ASP A 260 -4.21 34.67 9.09
N PRO A 261 -4.26 35.96 8.73
CA PRO A 261 -3.41 36.51 7.68
C PRO A 261 -1.93 36.25 7.99
N GLY A 262 -1.23 35.58 7.07
CA GLY A 262 0.19 35.25 7.19
C GLY A 262 0.51 33.78 7.49
N VAL A 263 -0.48 32.97 7.89
CA VAL A 263 -0.28 31.51 8.00
C VAL A 263 -0.11 30.92 6.59
N PRO A 264 1.02 30.24 6.28
CA PRO A 264 1.24 29.62 4.98
C PRO A 264 0.26 28.47 4.73
N GLU A 265 -0.14 28.28 3.47
CA GLU A 265 -1.05 27.21 3.08
C GLU A 265 -0.44 25.82 3.28
N GLU A 266 0.88 25.74 3.13
CA GLU A 266 1.69 24.55 3.24
C GLU A 266 1.73 24.00 4.67
N VAL A 267 1.28 24.75 5.67
CA VAL A 267 1.14 24.22 7.05
C VAL A 267 -0.01 23.21 7.10
N PHE A 268 -1.01 23.35 6.22
CA PHE A 268 -2.16 22.46 6.12
C PHE A 268 -1.88 21.35 5.09
N PRO A 269 -2.40 20.13 5.31
CA PRO A 269 -2.39 19.11 4.25
C PRO A 269 -3.27 19.59 3.08
N GLU A 270 -2.94 19.16 1.87
CA GLU A 270 -3.76 19.48 0.68
C GLU A 270 -5.16 18.85 0.80
N ASN A 271 -5.24 17.66 1.40
CA ASN A 271 -6.48 16.91 1.62
C ASN A 271 -6.58 16.43 3.08
N PRO A 272 -7.05 17.27 4.02
CA PRO A 272 -7.48 16.81 5.33
C PRO A 272 -8.40 15.62 5.24
N PRO A 273 -8.18 14.60 6.08
CA PRO A 273 -9.19 13.60 6.31
C PRO A 273 -10.45 14.28 6.86
N THR A 274 -11.59 13.63 6.68
CA THR A 274 -12.89 14.01 7.27
C THR A 274 -12.94 13.78 8.79
N GLY A 275 -11.78 13.77 9.47
CA GLY A 275 -11.64 13.56 10.91
C GLY A 275 -11.14 14.82 11.62
N LYS A 276 -10.96 14.72 12.95
CA LYS A 276 -10.54 15.83 13.81
C LYS A 276 -9.18 16.40 13.37
N LEU A 277 -9.19 17.60 12.79
CA LEU A 277 -8.01 18.42 12.51
C LEU A 277 -7.53 19.18 13.75
N GLY A 278 -8.42 19.42 14.71
CA GLY A 278 -8.12 20.22 15.88
C GLY A 278 -9.08 19.98 17.06
N GLU A 279 -9.14 20.96 17.95
CA GLU A 279 -10.06 20.96 19.08
C GLU A 279 -11.44 21.44 18.61
N THR A 280 -12.49 20.64 18.83
CA THR A 280 -13.86 21.01 18.48
C THR A 280 -14.30 22.16 19.39
N VAL A 281 -14.45 23.36 18.83
CA VAL A 281 -14.88 24.56 19.57
C VAL A 281 -16.37 24.84 19.42
N PHE A 282 -17.00 24.24 18.41
CA PHE A 282 -18.43 24.34 18.17
C PHE A 282 -18.88 23.06 17.47
N GLU A 283 -19.97 22.48 17.93
CA GLU A 283 -20.63 21.36 17.25
C GLU A 283 -22.14 21.49 17.48
N GLN A 284 -22.89 21.52 16.40
CA GLN A 284 -24.33 21.62 16.47
C GLN A 284 -24.99 20.89 15.31
N GLU A 285 -26.08 20.20 15.61
CA GLU A 285 -26.99 19.64 14.64
C GLU A 285 -28.28 20.46 14.58
N GLY A 286 -28.80 20.68 13.38
CA GLY A 286 -30.00 21.49 13.19
C GLY A 286 -30.22 21.86 11.74
N ASP A 287 -31.38 22.43 11.44
CA ASP A 287 -31.62 23.08 10.15
C ASP A 287 -30.85 24.40 10.03
N ASP A 288 -30.95 25.05 8.85
CA ASP A 288 -30.24 26.30 8.59
C ASP A 288 -30.59 27.41 9.59
N ALA A 289 -31.84 27.47 10.08
CA ALA A 289 -32.27 28.46 11.05
C ALA A 289 -31.72 28.17 12.45
N ALA A 290 -31.77 26.91 12.88
CA ALA A 290 -31.25 26.45 14.17
C ALA A 290 -29.74 26.62 14.27
N LEU A 291 -29.01 26.35 13.18
CA LEU A 291 -27.57 26.60 13.10
C LEU A 291 -27.29 28.11 13.14
N ALA A 292 -27.94 28.89 12.27
CA ALA A 292 -27.72 30.35 12.20
C ALA A 292 -27.97 31.07 13.54
N ALA A 293 -28.89 30.55 14.37
CA ALA A 293 -29.20 31.10 15.68
C ALA A 293 -28.06 30.98 16.72
N GLN A 294 -27.14 30.02 16.56
CA GLN A 294 -26.06 29.77 17.52
C GLN A 294 -24.67 30.10 16.97
N LYS A 295 -24.56 31.19 16.21
CA LYS A 295 -23.29 31.60 15.62
C LYS A 295 -22.21 31.81 16.71
N PRO A 296 -21.05 31.12 16.63
CA PRO A 296 -19.95 31.36 17.55
C PRO A 296 -19.35 32.76 17.36
N ALA A 297 -18.80 33.33 18.43
CA ALA A 297 -18.17 34.66 18.40
C ALA A 297 -16.76 34.63 17.77
N GLY A 298 -16.25 35.79 17.36
CA GLY A 298 -14.89 35.97 16.85
C GLY A 298 -14.63 35.25 15.52
N ASP A 299 -13.38 34.84 15.31
CA ASP A 299 -12.89 34.22 14.07
C ASP A 299 -13.56 32.85 13.78
N ALA A 300 -13.96 32.12 14.84
CA ALA A 300 -14.78 30.92 14.71
C ALA A 300 -16.13 31.23 14.03
N GLY A 301 -16.68 32.42 14.27
CA GLY A 301 -17.90 32.91 13.63
C GLY A 301 -17.75 33.18 12.13
N GLU A 302 -16.55 33.53 11.66
CA GLU A 302 -16.27 33.65 10.22
C GLU A 302 -16.15 32.26 9.58
N ALA A 303 -15.44 31.33 10.22
CA ALA A 303 -15.35 29.94 9.75
C ALA A 303 -16.72 29.28 9.66
N PHE A 304 -17.56 29.52 10.67
CA PHE A 304 -18.96 29.14 10.69
C PHE A 304 -19.73 29.72 9.50
N ALA A 305 -19.63 31.03 9.26
CA ALA A 305 -20.34 31.68 8.16
C ALA A 305 -19.88 31.15 6.78
N ARG A 306 -18.57 30.93 6.59
CA ARG A 306 -18.03 30.35 5.36
C ARG A 306 -18.48 28.90 5.17
N ALA A 307 -18.48 28.09 6.23
CA ALA A 307 -18.93 26.71 6.17
C ALA A 307 -20.41 26.61 5.76
N LEU A 308 -21.28 27.45 6.32
CA LEU A 308 -22.69 27.51 5.93
C LEU A 308 -22.88 28.04 4.50
N ALA A 309 -22.06 29.00 4.06
CA ALA A 309 -22.13 29.53 2.70
C ALA A 309 -21.70 28.52 1.61
N LEU A 310 -20.96 27.45 1.98
CA LEU A 310 -20.61 26.38 1.04
C LEU A 310 -21.79 25.48 0.69
N VAL A 311 -22.87 25.52 1.47
CA VAL A 311 -24.03 24.71 1.17
C VAL A 311 -24.71 25.27 -0.06
N PRO A 312 -24.92 24.45 -1.11
CA PRO A 312 -25.71 24.91 -2.22
C PRO A 312 -27.11 25.27 -1.71
N ALA A 313 -27.53 26.50 -2.01
CA ALA A 313 -28.82 27.05 -1.58
C ALA A 313 -30.01 26.22 -2.09
N ALA A 314 -29.81 25.53 -3.22
CA ALA A 314 -30.69 24.48 -3.72
C ALA A 314 -30.03 23.12 -3.46
N GLY A 315 -30.79 22.10 -3.03
CA GLY A 315 -30.27 20.74 -2.90
C GLY A 315 -29.68 20.18 -4.21
N LEU A 316 -29.30 18.89 -4.23
CA LEU A 316 -28.83 18.16 -5.41
C LEU A 316 -29.82 18.11 -6.61
N GLY A 317 -30.92 18.87 -6.56
CA GLY A 317 -31.96 18.97 -7.59
C GLY A 317 -33.36 19.14 -6.99
N PRO A 318 -34.40 19.28 -7.84
CA PRO A 318 -35.79 19.49 -7.39
C PRO A 318 -36.40 18.28 -6.65
N ARG A 319 -35.81 17.09 -6.77
CA ARG A 319 -36.22 15.87 -6.04
C ARG A 319 -35.32 15.56 -4.85
N SER A 320 -34.60 16.55 -4.35
CA SER A 320 -33.76 16.43 -3.16
C SER A 320 -34.20 17.43 -2.10
N ARG A 321 -34.18 17.00 -0.85
CA ARG A 321 -34.30 17.92 0.29
C ARG A 321 -33.25 17.57 1.32
N ARG A 322 -32.74 18.58 2.00
CA ARG A 322 -31.89 18.35 3.16
C ARG A 322 -32.73 17.79 4.30
N ARG A 323 -32.23 16.76 4.98
CA ARG A 323 -32.89 16.13 6.12
C ARG A 323 -32.22 16.45 7.43
N LEU A 324 -30.91 16.21 7.48
CA LEU A 324 -30.09 16.46 8.64
C LEU A 324 -28.89 17.27 8.22
N GLN A 325 -28.41 18.08 9.15
CA GLN A 325 -27.21 18.87 8.97
C GLN A 325 -26.51 18.98 10.31
N SER A 326 -25.20 18.79 10.29
CA SER A 326 -24.32 18.87 11.45
C SER A 326 -23.12 19.72 11.07
N LEU A 327 -22.89 20.79 11.81
CA LEU A 327 -21.78 21.70 11.63
C LEU A 327 -20.84 21.57 12.83
N SER A 328 -19.59 21.26 12.54
CA SER A 328 -18.50 21.26 13.50
C SER A 328 -17.45 22.28 13.10
N ILE A 329 -17.06 23.16 14.03
CA ILE A 329 -15.92 24.07 13.86
C ILE A 329 -14.80 23.57 14.76
N GLU A 330 -13.65 23.34 14.16
CA GLU A 330 -12.46 22.88 14.87
C GLU A 330 -11.38 23.95 14.82
N LYS A 331 -10.84 24.28 16.00
CA LYS A 331 -9.68 25.16 16.15
C LYS A 331 -8.41 24.35 15.89
N ILE A 332 -7.67 24.73 14.87
CA ILE A 332 -6.38 24.14 14.50
C ILE A 332 -5.28 25.02 15.13
N PRO A 333 -4.54 24.51 16.14
CA PRO A 333 -3.46 25.26 16.75
C PRO A 333 -2.24 25.29 15.81
N ILE A 334 -1.81 26.49 15.48
CA ILE A 334 -0.65 26.76 14.63
C ILE A 334 0.24 27.75 15.35
N PHE A 335 1.55 27.51 15.28
CA PHE A 335 2.52 28.35 15.95
C PHE A 335 3.45 29.01 14.94
N GLU A 336 3.51 30.33 14.97
CA GLU A 336 4.61 31.08 14.37
C GLU A 336 5.76 31.08 15.37
N VAL A 337 6.91 30.53 14.95
CA VAL A 337 8.06 30.27 15.81
C VAL A 337 9.24 31.06 15.29
N VAL A 338 9.84 31.86 16.16
CA VAL A 338 11.19 32.42 15.97
C VAL A 338 12.13 31.63 16.87
N TYR A 339 13.12 30.98 16.28
CA TYR A 339 14.11 30.19 17.02
C TYR A 339 15.52 30.56 16.60
N ALA A 340 16.47 30.46 17.53
CA ALA A 340 17.88 30.65 17.24
C ALA A 340 18.58 29.30 17.14
N PHE A 341 19.45 29.18 16.14
CA PHE A 341 20.31 28.02 15.90
C PHE A 341 21.69 28.52 15.48
N GLU A 342 22.75 28.07 16.17
CA GLU A 342 24.13 28.51 15.89
C GLU A 342 24.27 30.05 15.86
N GLY A 343 23.60 30.74 16.80
CA GLY A 343 23.64 32.19 16.99
C GLY A 343 22.83 33.01 15.98
N LYS A 344 22.12 32.39 15.03
CA LYS A 344 21.26 33.09 14.06
C LYS A 344 19.79 32.76 14.30
N GLU A 345 18.93 33.75 14.15
CA GLU A 345 17.47 33.59 14.23
C GLU A 345 16.88 33.12 12.90
N TYR A 346 15.92 32.22 13.00
CA TYR A 346 15.16 31.64 11.90
C TYR A 346 13.67 31.69 12.23
N ARG A 347 12.84 31.62 11.19
CA ARG A 347 11.38 31.60 11.33
C ARG A 347 10.79 30.35 10.71
N ALA A 348 9.85 29.75 11.42
CA ALA A 348 9.09 28.62 10.94
C ALA A 348 7.65 28.67 11.44
N TRP A 349 6.79 27.93 10.75
CA TRP A 349 5.42 27.68 11.16
C TRP A 349 5.29 26.21 11.53
N ALA A 350 4.67 25.92 12.67
CA ALA A 350 4.44 24.56 13.14
C ALA A 350 2.94 24.34 13.42
N GLY A 351 2.33 23.44 12.65
CA GLY A 351 0.95 23.01 12.88
C GLY A 351 0.91 21.69 13.65
N ARG A 352 0.02 21.57 14.65
CA ARG A 352 -0.15 20.30 15.40
C ARG A 352 -0.64 19.16 14.52
N TYR A 353 -1.43 19.48 13.51
CA TYR A 353 -1.90 18.48 12.59
C TYR A 353 -0.72 17.88 11.79
N GLN A 354 -0.47 16.58 11.98
CA GLN A 354 0.64 15.82 11.37
C GLN A 354 2.05 16.39 11.64
N ASN A 355 2.24 17.17 12.72
CA ASN A 355 3.51 17.82 13.07
C ASN A 355 4.15 18.54 11.87
N ARG A 356 3.34 19.21 11.04
CA ARG A 356 3.85 19.83 9.82
C ARG A 356 4.58 21.12 10.14
N VAL A 357 5.79 21.25 9.60
CA VAL A 357 6.64 22.43 9.75
C VAL A 357 6.90 23.04 8.38
N VAL A 358 6.70 24.35 8.29
CA VAL A 358 7.08 25.16 7.12
C VAL A 358 8.14 26.15 7.59
N ALA A 359 9.40 25.83 7.33
CA ALA A 359 10.50 26.74 7.59
C ALA A 359 10.58 27.78 6.46
N LEU A 360 10.65 29.07 6.82
CA LEU A 360 10.81 30.15 5.83
C LEU A 360 12.26 30.21 5.32
N ASP A 361 13.19 29.77 6.15
CA ASP A 361 14.62 29.73 5.88
C ASP A 361 15.15 28.32 6.15
N ASP A 362 16.16 27.88 5.40
CA ASP A 362 16.82 26.58 5.61
C ASP A 362 18.12 26.76 6.45
N PRO A 363 18.09 26.56 7.79
CA PRO A 363 19.27 26.62 8.64
C PRO A 363 20.36 25.62 8.25
N PHE A 364 20.01 24.48 7.63
CA PHE A 364 20.97 23.45 7.25
C PHE A 364 21.68 23.81 5.96
N ALA A 365 21.00 24.44 5.00
CA ALA A 365 21.66 25.00 3.82
C ALA A 365 22.69 26.08 4.19
N GLU A 366 22.35 26.95 5.14
CA GLU A 366 23.29 27.98 5.62
C GLU A 366 24.44 27.38 6.43
N LEU A 367 24.17 26.45 7.34
CA LEU A 367 25.21 25.73 8.07
C LEU A 367 26.13 24.96 7.12
N ALA A 368 25.58 24.28 6.11
CA ALA A 368 26.35 23.60 5.07
C ALA A 368 27.23 24.58 4.28
N SER A 369 26.73 25.77 3.98
CA SER A 369 27.51 26.83 3.30
C SER A 369 28.68 27.31 4.16
N ARG A 370 28.46 27.52 5.47
CA ARG A 370 29.54 27.86 6.42
C ARG A 370 30.58 26.74 6.53
N ARG A 371 30.15 25.48 6.68
CA ARG A 371 31.04 24.31 6.73
C ARG A 371 31.82 24.14 5.42
N ALA A 372 31.20 24.42 4.27
CA ALA A 372 31.88 24.40 2.99
C ALA A 372 32.96 25.49 2.87
N ALA A 373 32.69 26.69 3.38
CA ALA A 373 33.68 27.77 3.45
C ALA A 373 34.85 27.42 4.38
N GLU A 374 34.57 26.85 5.56
CA GLU A 374 35.61 26.36 6.48
C GLU A 374 36.47 25.27 5.85
N ALA A 375 35.83 24.31 5.14
CA ALA A 375 36.55 23.29 4.40
C ALA A 375 37.47 23.92 3.34
N ALA A 376 36.97 24.88 2.55
CA ALA A 376 37.80 25.59 1.57
C ALA A 376 39.02 26.27 2.21
N ALA A 377 38.85 26.89 3.37
CA ALA A 377 39.97 27.47 4.12
C ALA A 377 40.98 26.42 4.63
N CYS A 378 40.53 25.23 5.06
CA CYS A 378 41.44 24.11 5.38
C CYS A 378 42.23 23.66 4.15
N LEU A 379 41.58 23.60 2.99
CA LEU A 379 42.22 23.23 1.72
C LEU A 379 43.31 24.24 1.33
N GLU A 380 43.07 25.54 1.49
CA GLU A 380 44.06 26.59 1.25
C GLU A 380 45.29 26.47 2.18
N LYS A 381 45.06 26.05 3.43
CA LYS A 381 46.13 25.79 4.41
C LYS A 381 46.86 24.46 4.19
N GLY A 382 46.36 23.60 3.30
CA GLY A 382 46.91 22.27 3.04
C GLY A 382 46.54 21.21 4.08
N ASP A 383 45.59 21.49 4.97
CA ASP A 383 45.09 20.52 5.96
C ASP A 383 43.97 19.66 5.34
N LEU A 384 44.39 18.56 4.70
CA LEU A 384 43.48 17.68 3.96
C LEU A 384 42.54 16.88 4.87
N ALA A 385 42.97 16.51 6.07
CA ALA A 385 42.14 15.74 6.99
C ALA A 385 40.97 16.59 7.50
N ALA A 386 41.25 17.83 7.94
CA ALA A 386 40.21 18.77 8.35
C ALA A 386 39.28 19.16 7.18
N PHE A 387 39.85 19.31 5.96
CA PHE A 387 39.06 19.53 4.75
C PHE A 387 38.05 18.40 4.50
N GLU A 388 38.49 17.14 4.52
CA GLU A 388 37.62 15.98 4.24
C GLU A 388 36.50 15.86 5.27
N GLU A 389 36.81 16.06 6.55
CA GLU A 389 35.82 16.04 7.63
C GLU A 389 34.77 17.14 7.45
N ARG A 390 35.19 18.40 7.26
CA ARG A 390 34.28 19.54 7.10
C ARG A 390 33.46 19.47 5.81
N ALA A 391 34.05 18.98 4.72
CA ALA A 391 33.35 18.74 3.46
C ALA A 391 32.30 17.64 3.58
N ALA A 392 32.59 16.57 4.33
CA ALA A 392 31.63 15.50 4.62
C ALA A 392 30.46 16.02 5.47
N GLN A 393 30.74 16.81 6.51
CA GLN A 393 29.72 17.46 7.32
C GLN A 393 28.82 18.38 6.49
N ALA A 394 29.40 19.24 5.64
CA ALA A 394 28.63 20.12 4.76
C ALA A 394 27.73 19.34 3.78
N ALA A 395 28.28 18.26 3.21
CA ALA A 395 27.57 17.38 2.30
C ALA A 395 26.42 16.61 2.95
N ALA A 396 26.58 16.21 4.21
CA ALA A 396 25.55 15.48 4.94
C ALA A 396 24.35 16.39 5.29
N LEU A 397 24.60 17.68 5.55
CA LEU A 397 23.57 18.66 5.89
C LEU A 397 22.71 19.08 4.68
N ALA A 398 23.33 19.39 3.54
CA ALA A 398 22.61 19.82 2.35
C ALA A 398 23.36 19.43 1.06
N PRO A 399 23.17 18.20 0.54
CA PRO A 399 23.96 17.67 -0.57
C PRO A 399 23.76 18.41 -1.90
N SER A 400 22.62 19.08 -2.06
CA SER A 400 22.25 19.88 -3.24
C SER A 400 22.67 21.35 -3.15
N ASN A 401 23.26 21.78 -2.02
CA ASN A 401 23.69 23.15 -1.85
C ASN A 401 24.82 23.50 -2.84
N THR A 402 24.72 24.67 -3.50
CA THR A 402 25.65 25.10 -4.55
C THR A 402 27.08 25.25 -4.04
N ALA A 403 27.29 25.71 -2.81
CA ALA A 403 28.62 25.81 -2.19
C ALA A 403 29.24 24.43 -1.96
N VAL A 404 28.43 23.44 -1.55
CA VAL A 404 28.88 22.05 -1.36
C VAL A 404 29.25 21.41 -2.69
N VAL A 405 28.45 21.63 -3.73
CA VAL A 405 28.74 21.15 -5.10
C VAL A 405 30.03 21.77 -5.63
N ALA A 406 30.21 23.09 -5.46
CA ALA A 406 31.43 23.80 -5.85
C ALA A 406 32.66 23.29 -5.08
N LEU A 407 32.52 23.04 -3.77
CA LEU A 407 33.61 22.52 -2.94
C LEU A 407 34.08 21.15 -3.44
N ARG A 408 33.16 20.24 -3.77
CA ARG A 408 33.49 18.91 -4.33
C ARG A 408 34.24 19.01 -5.66
N ALA A 409 33.84 19.95 -6.53
CA ALA A 409 34.53 20.20 -7.79
C ALA A 409 35.97 20.70 -7.57
N SER A 410 36.15 21.63 -6.61
CA SER A 410 37.47 22.17 -6.24
C SER A 410 38.38 21.12 -5.60
N ALA A 411 37.83 20.24 -4.76
CA ALA A 411 38.56 19.11 -4.17
C ALA A 411 39.19 18.21 -5.25
N GLY A 412 38.41 17.87 -6.27
CA GLY A 412 38.88 17.08 -7.41
C GLY A 412 39.97 17.79 -8.22
N ALA A 413 39.90 19.11 -8.36
CA ALA A 413 40.97 19.89 -8.98
C ALA A 413 42.26 19.91 -8.14
N PHE A 414 42.14 20.06 -6.82
CA PHE A 414 43.28 20.07 -5.91
C PHE A 414 43.98 18.72 -5.84
N GLN A 415 43.23 17.62 -5.68
CA GLN A 415 43.78 16.26 -5.69
C GLN A 415 44.53 15.98 -7.00
N ARG A 416 44.01 16.48 -8.14
CA ARG A 416 44.72 16.40 -9.43
C ARG A 416 46.03 17.18 -9.42
N ARG A 417 46.04 18.43 -8.94
CA ARG A 417 47.28 19.22 -8.84
C ARG A 417 48.30 18.61 -7.88
N ALA A 418 47.85 18.07 -6.74
CA ALA A 418 48.70 17.41 -5.76
C ALA A 418 49.34 16.14 -6.34
N ALA A 419 48.56 15.30 -7.03
CA ALA A 419 49.07 14.13 -7.72
C ALA A 419 50.06 14.49 -8.85
N VAL A 420 49.79 15.56 -9.61
CA VAL A 420 50.73 16.08 -10.62
C VAL A 420 52.04 16.55 -9.97
N ARG A 421 51.98 17.31 -8.87
CA ARG A 421 53.19 17.76 -8.14
C ARG A 421 53.98 16.60 -7.56
N LEU A 422 53.31 15.60 -6.99
CA LEU A 422 53.96 14.39 -6.49
C LEU A 422 54.62 13.61 -7.64
N GLY A 423 53.91 13.44 -8.76
CA GLY A 423 54.44 12.84 -9.97
C GLY A 423 55.66 13.57 -10.52
N LEU A 424 55.65 14.91 -10.55
CA LEU A 424 56.79 15.74 -10.92
C LEU A 424 57.98 15.59 -9.97
N LYS A 425 57.75 15.57 -8.64
CA LYS A 425 58.82 15.33 -7.65
C LYS A 425 59.46 13.95 -7.80
N LEU A 426 58.63 12.91 -7.99
CA LEU A 426 59.10 11.55 -8.23
C LEU A 426 59.87 11.45 -9.55
N SER A 427 59.40 12.12 -10.60
CA SER A 427 60.09 12.17 -11.91
C SER A 427 61.42 12.91 -11.84
N ALA A 428 61.49 14.02 -11.11
CA ALA A 428 62.73 14.77 -10.89
C ALA A 428 63.73 13.95 -10.06
N ALA A 429 63.28 13.27 -9.00
CA ALA A 429 64.12 12.35 -8.23
C ALA A 429 64.66 11.20 -9.10
N ALA A 430 63.81 10.63 -9.97
CA ALA A 430 64.23 9.62 -10.94
C ALA A 430 65.25 10.18 -11.94
N ALA A 431 65.04 11.39 -12.48
CA ALA A 431 65.96 12.03 -13.43
C ALA A 431 67.36 12.28 -12.85
N VAL A 432 67.49 12.42 -11.53
CA VAL A 432 68.80 12.53 -10.85
C VAL A 432 69.37 11.15 -10.51
N ALA A 433 68.54 10.22 -10.03
CA ALA A 433 69.00 8.89 -9.63
C ALA A 433 69.49 8.06 -10.82
N VAL A 434 68.84 8.18 -11.99
CA VAL A 434 69.12 7.35 -13.16
C VAL A 434 70.51 7.60 -13.76
N PRO A 435 70.96 8.84 -14.01
CA PRO A 435 72.31 9.11 -14.48
C PRO A 435 73.38 8.69 -13.47
N VAL A 436 73.13 8.86 -12.17
CA VAL A 436 74.08 8.44 -11.12
C VAL A 436 74.27 6.93 -11.15
N VAL A 437 73.18 6.17 -11.23
CA VAL A 437 73.22 4.71 -11.37
C VAL A 437 73.91 4.31 -12.67
N LEU A 438 73.58 4.92 -13.81
CA LEU A 438 74.23 4.64 -15.09
C LEU A 438 75.73 4.95 -15.08
N SER A 439 76.15 6.05 -14.44
CA SER A 439 77.56 6.42 -14.30
C SER A 439 78.33 5.42 -13.44
N LEU A 440 77.72 4.94 -12.34
CA LEU A 440 78.32 3.90 -11.49
C LEU A 440 78.44 2.56 -12.24
N LEU A 441 77.48 2.23 -13.09
CA LEU A 441 77.54 1.04 -13.95
C LEU A 441 78.61 1.16 -15.04
N TYR A 442 78.81 2.35 -15.60
CA TYR A 442 79.82 2.58 -16.63
C TYR A 442 81.26 2.46 -16.10
N GLN A 443 81.54 2.96 -14.90
CA GLN A 443 82.89 2.93 -14.33
C GLN A 443 83.38 1.53 -13.93
N SER A 444 82.48 0.56 -13.75
CA SER A 444 82.82 -0.75 -13.22
C SER A 444 81.82 -1.84 -13.65
N PRO A 445 81.90 -2.31 -14.91
CA PRO A 445 80.91 -3.23 -15.47
C PRO A 445 80.86 -4.61 -14.78
N ASN A 446 81.97 -5.06 -14.19
CA ASN A 446 82.07 -6.42 -13.62
C ASN A 446 81.79 -6.53 -12.11
N ARG A 447 81.76 -5.43 -11.33
CA ARG A 447 81.51 -5.49 -9.87
C ARG A 447 80.08 -5.11 -9.45
N HIS A 448 79.24 -4.64 -10.36
CA HIS A 448 77.97 -3.98 -9.98
C HIS A 448 76.71 -4.51 -10.66
N ILE A 449 76.74 -5.71 -11.25
CA ILE A 449 75.54 -6.38 -11.80
C ILE A 449 74.32 -6.38 -10.84
N PRO A 450 74.44 -6.68 -9.52
CA PRO A 450 73.30 -6.62 -8.62
C PRO A 450 72.78 -5.19 -8.38
N LEU A 451 73.65 -4.18 -8.44
CA LEU A 451 73.25 -2.76 -8.35
C LEU A 451 72.58 -2.28 -9.65
N ALA A 452 72.96 -2.84 -10.80
CA ALA A 452 72.30 -2.59 -12.08
C ALA A 452 70.85 -3.08 -12.06
N ALA A 453 70.65 -4.31 -11.58
CA ALA A 453 69.33 -4.90 -11.42
C ALA A 453 68.46 -4.12 -10.44
N LEU A 454 69.04 -3.66 -9.32
CA LEU A 454 68.35 -2.80 -8.36
C LEU A 454 67.97 -1.44 -8.98
N GLY A 455 68.87 -0.82 -9.74
CA GLY A 455 68.63 0.44 -10.44
C GLY A 455 67.49 0.34 -11.47
N LEU A 456 67.45 -0.75 -12.24
CA LEU A 456 66.37 -1.03 -13.19
C LEU A 456 65.04 -1.33 -12.49
N ALA A 457 65.06 -2.03 -11.35
CA ALA A 457 63.85 -2.25 -10.54
C ALA A 457 63.28 -0.93 -10.00
N ILE A 458 64.13 -0.01 -9.55
CA ILE A 458 63.74 1.33 -9.08
C ILE A 458 63.17 2.17 -10.24
N LEU A 459 63.77 2.08 -11.43
CA LEU A 459 63.28 2.71 -12.66
C LEU A 459 61.91 2.18 -13.07
N ALA A 460 61.71 0.86 -13.05
CA ALA A 460 60.44 0.23 -13.38
C ALA A 460 59.35 0.57 -12.35
N ALA A 461 59.70 0.62 -11.07
CA ALA A 461 58.77 1.01 -10.00
C ALA A 461 58.36 2.49 -10.10
N SER A 462 59.31 3.38 -10.41
CA SER A 462 59.03 4.82 -10.55
C SER A 462 58.21 5.15 -11.80
N SER A 463 58.51 4.53 -12.94
CA SER A 463 57.70 4.68 -14.16
C SER A 463 56.30 4.07 -14.01
N GLY A 464 56.17 2.94 -13.30
CA GLY A 464 54.87 2.39 -12.91
C GLY A 464 54.07 3.33 -12.00
N ALA A 465 54.73 4.00 -11.04
CA ALA A 465 54.08 4.98 -10.16
C ALA A 465 53.61 6.23 -10.91
N VAL A 466 54.38 6.71 -11.89
CA VAL A 466 54.01 7.85 -12.76
C VAL A 466 52.82 7.48 -13.66
N LEU A 467 52.83 6.29 -14.27
CA LEU A 467 51.71 5.81 -15.10
C LEU A 467 50.44 5.58 -14.27
N TRP A 468 50.57 5.05 -13.06
CA TRP A 468 49.45 4.89 -12.13
C TRP A 468 48.86 6.23 -11.69
N ALA A 469 49.72 7.21 -11.37
CA ALA A 469 49.30 8.58 -11.06
C ALA A 469 48.61 9.24 -12.26
N GLY A 470 49.16 9.09 -13.47
CA GLY A 470 48.58 9.59 -14.73
C GLY A 470 47.20 8.98 -15.03
N ALA A 471 47.05 7.66 -14.86
CA ALA A 471 45.79 6.96 -15.06
C ALA A 471 44.70 7.42 -14.06
N ARG A 472 45.09 7.74 -12.82
CA ARG A 472 44.18 8.27 -11.80
C ARG A 472 43.75 9.72 -12.08
N LEU A 473 44.58 10.49 -12.80
CA LEU A 473 44.33 11.89 -13.14
C LEU A 473 43.34 12.10 -14.29
N GLN A 474 43.30 11.19 -15.27
CA GLN A 474 42.48 11.37 -16.48
C GLN A 474 41.00 11.00 -16.30
N ASN A 475 40.60 10.45 -15.15
CA ASN A 475 39.20 10.15 -14.82
C ASN A 475 38.41 9.47 -15.96
N ILE A 476 39.09 8.65 -16.77
CA ILE A 476 38.45 7.95 -17.88
C ILE A 476 37.54 6.88 -17.25
N PRO A 477 36.23 6.88 -17.54
CA PRO A 477 35.32 5.86 -17.04
C PRO A 477 35.54 4.55 -17.84
N LEU A 478 36.68 3.89 -17.63
CA LEU A 478 36.98 2.59 -18.24
C LEU A 478 37.07 1.50 -17.18
N LEU A 479 35.94 0.81 -17.02
CA LEU A 479 35.73 -0.58 -16.62
C LEU A 479 36.16 -1.01 -15.20
N SER A 480 35.32 -1.90 -14.65
CA SER A 480 35.31 -2.42 -13.28
C SER A 480 36.67 -2.77 -12.67
N ALA A 481 36.78 -2.59 -11.35
CA ALA A 481 37.99 -2.69 -10.53
C ALA A 481 38.82 -3.97 -10.72
N ARG A 482 38.23 -5.06 -11.24
CA ARG A 482 38.88 -6.36 -11.42
C ARG A 482 39.92 -6.41 -12.55
N ARG A 483 39.89 -5.48 -13.53
CA ARG A 483 40.92 -5.37 -14.59
C ARG A 483 42.06 -4.38 -14.29
N ARG A 484 42.03 -3.66 -13.16
CA ARG A 484 43.09 -2.70 -12.80
C ARG A 484 44.43 -3.38 -12.53
N GLY A 485 44.41 -4.58 -11.91
CA GLY A 485 45.63 -5.35 -11.64
C GLY A 485 46.30 -5.86 -12.92
N THR A 486 45.53 -6.26 -13.93
CA THR A 486 46.06 -6.86 -15.16
C THR A 486 46.73 -5.85 -16.08
N HIS A 487 46.25 -4.60 -16.15
CA HIS A 487 46.88 -3.58 -16.99
C HIS A 487 48.15 -2.98 -16.38
N VAL A 488 48.22 -2.80 -15.07
CA VAL A 488 49.45 -2.37 -14.38
C VAL A 488 50.50 -3.49 -14.45
N ALA A 489 50.09 -4.75 -14.25
CA ALA A 489 50.98 -5.89 -14.43
C ALA A 489 51.46 -6.04 -15.88
N ALA A 490 50.58 -5.83 -16.88
CA ALA A 490 50.94 -5.90 -18.29
C ALA A 490 51.89 -4.76 -18.72
N ALA A 491 51.68 -3.53 -18.23
CA ALA A 491 52.57 -2.40 -18.51
C ALA A 491 53.96 -2.59 -17.84
N ALA A 492 53.98 -3.09 -16.60
CA ALA A 492 55.22 -3.45 -15.92
C ALA A 492 55.95 -4.61 -16.62
N ALA A 493 55.21 -5.63 -17.10
CA ALA A 493 55.76 -6.73 -17.86
C ALA A 493 56.32 -6.28 -19.23
N ALA A 494 55.61 -5.39 -19.95
CA ALA A 494 56.08 -4.83 -21.21
C ALA A 494 57.36 -3.99 -21.01
N GLY A 495 57.43 -3.20 -19.94
CA GLY A 495 58.64 -2.48 -19.56
C GLY A 495 59.82 -3.41 -19.25
N ALA A 496 59.57 -4.49 -18.51
CA ALA A 496 60.59 -5.51 -18.21
C ALA A 496 61.10 -6.23 -19.47
N VAL A 497 60.22 -6.54 -20.44
CA VAL A 497 60.58 -7.18 -21.72
C VAL A 497 61.47 -6.27 -22.57
N LEU A 498 61.17 -4.97 -22.66
CA LEU A 498 61.99 -4.01 -23.40
C LEU A 498 63.40 -3.86 -22.81
N ILE A 499 63.49 -3.85 -21.47
CA ILE A 499 64.77 -3.79 -20.75
C ILE A 499 65.58 -5.07 -20.96
N ALA A 500 64.94 -6.24 -20.93
CA ALA A 500 65.61 -7.53 -21.17
C ALA A 500 66.11 -7.65 -22.63
N GLY A 501 65.35 -7.16 -23.61
CA GLY A 501 65.76 -7.13 -25.02
C GLY A 501 66.99 -6.25 -25.27
N ALA A 502 67.08 -5.11 -24.61
CA ALA A 502 68.26 -4.23 -24.70
C ALA A 502 69.53 -4.87 -24.11
N PHE A 503 69.40 -5.70 -23.06
CA PHE A 503 70.51 -6.44 -22.47
C PHE A 503 71.00 -7.59 -23.34
N ALA A 504 70.09 -8.31 -24.01
CA ALA A 504 70.45 -9.39 -24.92
C ALA A 504 71.23 -8.89 -26.15
N ALA A 505 70.94 -7.68 -26.62
CA ALA A 505 71.67 -7.03 -27.71
C ALA A 505 73.07 -6.52 -27.32
N ALA A 506 73.39 -6.43 -26.02
CA ALA A 506 74.63 -5.84 -25.50
C ALA A 506 75.65 -6.88 -24.97
N ALA A 507 75.43 -8.18 -25.16
CA ALA A 507 76.40 -9.22 -24.81
C ALA A 507 77.60 -9.25 -25.79
N PRO A 508 78.84 -9.44 -25.32
CA PRO A 508 80.04 -8.90 -25.98
C PRO A 508 80.50 -9.66 -27.23
N ILE A 509 80.86 -8.85 -28.24
CA ILE A 509 81.83 -9.16 -29.30
C ILE A 509 83.08 -9.78 -28.68
N ARG A 510 83.45 -10.98 -29.15
CA ARG A 510 84.60 -11.76 -28.69
C ARG A 510 85.91 -10.97 -28.79
N ARG A 511 86.76 -11.18 -27.79
CA ARG A 511 88.19 -10.82 -27.75
C ARG A 511 88.88 -11.15 -29.08
N ILE A 512 89.44 -10.12 -29.71
CA ILE A 512 90.56 -10.26 -30.66
C ILE A 512 91.81 -10.44 -29.79
N ASP A 513 92.47 -11.59 -29.92
CA ASP A 513 93.79 -11.85 -29.32
C ASP A 513 94.87 -11.40 -30.32
N THR A 514 95.75 -10.56 -29.81
CA THR A 514 96.73 -9.68 -30.44
C THR A 514 98.05 -10.38 -30.81
N ARG A 515 98.06 -11.71 -30.93
CA ARG A 515 99.25 -12.47 -31.39
C ARG A 515 99.69 -12.16 -32.83
N GLU A 516 98.86 -11.48 -33.62
CA GLU A 516 99.22 -10.97 -34.95
C GLU A 516 99.69 -9.50 -34.93
N PHE A 517 99.58 -8.82 -33.77
CA PHE A 517 99.92 -7.39 -33.63
C PHE A 517 101.31 -7.16 -33.03
N GLU A 518 101.81 -8.05 -32.14
CA GLU A 518 103.15 -7.93 -31.53
C GLU A 518 104.26 -8.74 -32.23
N LYS A 519 104.01 -9.39 -33.37
CA LYS A 519 105.08 -9.76 -34.34
C LYS A 519 105.45 -8.60 -35.28
N ARG A 520 104.96 -7.40 -34.95
CA ARG A 520 105.52 -6.10 -35.35
C ARG A 520 106.11 -5.35 -34.15
N LEU A 521 106.39 -6.05 -33.05
CA LEU A 521 107.36 -5.69 -32.00
C LEU A 521 108.29 -6.88 -31.76
#